data_AF-A0A968F320-F1
#
_entry.id   AF-A0A968F320-F1
#
_cell.length_a   1.000
_cell.length_b   1.000
_cell.length_c   1.000
_cell.angle_alpha   90.00
_cell.angle_beta   90.00
_cell.angle_gamma   90.00
#
_symmetry.space_group_name_H-M   'P 1'
#
loop_
_entity.id
_entity.type
_entity.pdbx_description
1 polymer ?
#
loop_
_entity_poly.entity_id
_entity_poly.type
_entity_poly.pdbx_seq_one_letter_code
_entity_poly.pdbx_strand_id
1 'polypeptide(L)'
;MDKHNLDELEVPESFLELIERETGKGDNVDLTRASQIKVDRDTYLEAQARGMSLSELLESDCYDPSTEGSPLDAFERQLAYHGIKVAGRDAVTVEQFFQSASALMPEFIMREIKRGMELRPEYNRLIAASSRINTNRYTPLYIDTSPTDAKLSLRQIGEGAEIPQINITEQLNTITVPDYGVALKTSYKALRHRSTAQFKVILWYIGFRLQADKVALIADVIQNGDGNNNAAQVVQADTSGTLDYDDFVKFWVEFAPYEMNTLICH
;
A
#
# COMPACT_ATOMS: atom_id res chain seq x y z
N MET A 1 1.21 -37.51 3.93
CA MET A 1 0.43 -36.28 3.87
C MET A 1 1.37 -35.20 3.36
N ASP A 2 0.96 -34.60 2.26
CA ASP A 2 1.84 -34.01 1.25
C ASP A 2 2.68 -32.84 1.74
N LYS A 3 3.92 -32.79 1.25
CA LYS A 3 4.77 -31.60 1.29
C LYS A 3 4.17 -30.58 0.32
N HIS A 4 3.15 -29.86 0.77
CA HIS A 4 2.67 -28.71 0.01
C HIS A 4 3.72 -27.60 0.02
N ASN A 5 4.05 -27.17 -1.19
CA ASN A 5 4.90 -26.05 -1.59
C ASN A 5 5.03 -24.93 -0.54
N LEU A 6 6.17 -24.88 0.13
CA LEU A 6 6.68 -23.64 0.73
C LEU A 6 7.35 -22.74 -0.33
N ASP A 7 7.49 -23.23 -1.57
CA ASP A 7 8.02 -22.50 -2.73
C ASP A 7 6.99 -21.58 -3.39
N GLU A 8 5.74 -21.52 -2.89
CA GLU A 8 4.67 -20.65 -3.39
C GLU A 8 4.48 -19.35 -2.57
N LEU A 9 5.39 -19.04 -1.65
CA LEU A 9 5.46 -17.69 -1.10
C LEU A 9 6.04 -16.78 -2.19
N GLU A 10 5.19 -15.94 -2.79
CA GLU A 10 5.61 -14.81 -3.62
C GLU A 10 6.58 -13.94 -2.81
N VAL A 11 7.88 -14.21 -2.99
CA VAL A 11 8.94 -13.37 -2.46
C VAL A 11 8.79 -12.03 -3.18
N PRO A 12 8.72 -10.89 -2.46
CA PRO A 12 8.67 -9.58 -3.11
C PRO A 12 9.82 -9.47 -4.08
N GLU A 13 9.52 -9.13 -5.34
CA GLU A 13 10.52 -8.96 -6.39
C GLU A 13 11.66 -8.08 -5.87
N SER A 14 12.88 -8.58 -6.01
CA SER A 14 14.05 -7.83 -5.62
C SER A 14 14.13 -6.54 -6.43
N PHE A 15 14.70 -5.51 -5.83
CA PHE A 15 14.92 -4.21 -6.48
C PHE A 15 15.60 -4.33 -7.86
N LEU A 16 16.43 -5.35 -8.05
CA LEU A 16 17.11 -5.65 -9.31
C LEU A 16 16.18 -6.26 -10.35
N GLU A 17 15.32 -7.20 -9.97
CA GLU A 17 14.32 -7.82 -10.88
C GLU A 17 13.33 -6.76 -11.41
N LEU A 18 12.96 -5.80 -10.55
CA LEU A 18 12.08 -4.71 -10.93
C LEU A 18 12.75 -3.74 -11.93
N ILE A 19 14.08 -3.57 -11.86
CA ILE A 19 14.86 -2.83 -12.85
C ILE A 19 14.97 -3.62 -14.16
N GLU A 20 15.24 -4.93 -14.09
CA GLU A 20 15.43 -5.78 -15.27
C GLU A 20 14.15 -5.87 -16.12
N ARG A 21 12.97 -5.99 -15.48
CA ARG A 21 11.66 -6.02 -16.17
C ARG A 21 11.38 -4.78 -17.02
N GLU A 22 11.92 -3.62 -16.63
CA GLU A 22 11.70 -2.37 -17.35
C GLU A 22 12.64 -2.18 -18.55
N THR A 23 13.79 -2.83 -18.56
CA THR A 23 14.81 -2.62 -19.62
C THR A 23 14.46 -3.26 -20.97
N GLY A 24 13.47 -4.16 -21.03
CA GLY A 24 13.16 -4.97 -22.22
C GLY A 24 11.89 -4.59 -22.99
N LYS A 25 11.14 -3.56 -22.59
CA LYS A 25 9.83 -3.24 -23.19
C LYS A 25 9.97 -2.07 -24.17
N GLY A 26 9.87 -2.28 -25.49
CA GLY A 26 9.64 -1.11 -26.34
C GLY A 26 9.68 -1.16 -27.87
N ASP A 27 10.19 -2.21 -28.53
CA ASP A 27 10.51 -2.02 -29.97
C ASP A 27 9.31 -2.15 -30.94
N ASN A 28 8.09 -2.48 -30.48
CA ASN A 28 6.95 -2.68 -31.39
C ASN A 28 5.57 -2.45 -30.73
N VAL A 29 5.34 -1.27 -30.14
CA VAL A 29 4.05 -0.89 -29.54
C VAL A 29 3.36 0.19 -30.38
N ASP A 30 2.07 0.02 -30.66
CA ASP A 30 1.25 1.03 -31.35
C ASP A 30 0.99 2.23 -30.43
N LEU A 31 1.38 3.43 -30.86
CA LEU A 31 1.25 4.69 -30.11
C LEU A 31 0.25 5.67 -30.75
N THR A 32 -0.51 5.22 -31.76
CA THR A 32 -1.43 6.08 -32.51
C THR A 32 -2.53 6.67 -31.62
N ARG A 33 -3.16 5.87 -30.76
CA ARG A 33 -4.15 6.37 -29.79
C ARG A 33 -3.53 7.31 -28.75
N ALA A 34 -2.37 6.95 -28.21
CA ALA A 34 -1.66 7.78 -27.25
C ALA A 34 -1.39 9.20 -27.79
N SER A 35 -1.03 9.34 -29.07
CA SER A 35 -0.78 10.63 -29.72
C SER A 35 -1.98 11.58 -29.80
N GLN A 36 -3.20 11.04 -29.74
CA GLN A 36 -4.44 11.84 -29.80
C GLN A 36 -4.81 12.41 -28.43
N ILE A 37 -4.24 11.85 -27.36
CA ILE A 37 -4.54 12.22 -25.98
C ILE A 37 -3.52 13.27 -25.54
N LYS A 38 -4.03 14.41 -25.07
CA LYS A 38 -3.20 15.45 -24.46
C LYS A 38 -3.43 15.46 -22.96
N VAL A 39 -2.39 15.13 -22.20
CA VAL A 39 -2.43 15.19 -20.73
C VAL A 39 -2.14 16.61 -20.28
N ASP A 40 -3.12 17.25 -19.65
CA ASP A 40 -3.09 18.63 -19.17
C ASP A 40 -3.69 18.72 -17.76
N ARG A 41 -3.82 19.93 -17.21
CA ARG A 41 -4.47 20.16 -15.92
C ARG A 41 -5.89 19.59 -15.85
N ASP A 42 -6.66 19.68 -16.94
CA ASP A 42 -8.05 19.24 -16.97
C ASP A 42 -8.18 17.72 -16.81
N THR A 43 -7.23 16.95 -17.36
CA THR A 43 -7.18 15.49 -17.14
C THR A 43 -6.96 15.14 -15.67
N TYR A 44 -6.20 15.95 -14.91
CA TYR A 44 -6.05 15.75 -13.47
C TYR A 44 -7.31 16.11 -12.68
N LEU A 45 -8.02 17.18 -13.08
CA LEU A 45 -9.28 17.55 -12.45
C LEU A 45 -10.35 16.48 -12.69
N GLU A 46 -10.36 15.88 -13.87
CA GLU A 46 -11.23 14.75 -14.19
C GLU A 46 -10.88 13.51 -13.37
N ALA A 47 -9.60 13.15 -13.27
CA ALA A 47 -9.14 12.04 -12.42
C ALA A 47 -9.57 12.25 -10.96
N GLN A 48 -9.37 13.46 -10.43
CA GLN A 48 -9.77 13.83 -9.08
C GLN A 48 -11.30 13.75 -8.87
N ALA A 49 -12.10 14.20 -9.84
CA ALA A 49 -13.56 14.12 -9.78
C ALA A 49 -14.07 12.67 -9.75
N ARG A 50 -13.34 11.75 -10.41
CA ARG A 50 -13.62 10.30 -10.39
C ARG A 50 -12.98 9.56 -9.21
N GLY A 51 -12.14 10.22 -8.41
CA GLY A 51 -11.44 9.61 -7.27
C GLY A 51 -10.35 8.60 -7.68
N MET A 52 -9.82 8.72 -8.90
CA MET A 52 -8.83 7.84 -9.53
C MET A 52 -7.49 8.57 -9.69
N SER A 53 -6.39 7.82 -9.82
CA SER A 53 -5.11 8.40 -10.28
C SER A 53 -5.13 8.68 -11.78
N LEU A 54 -4.19 9.50 -12.31
CA LEU A 54 -4.11 9.70 -13.76
C LEU A 54 -3.84 8.38 -14.48
N SER A 55 -2.99 7.53 -13.91
CA SER A 55 -2.66 6.23 -14.51
C SER A 55 -3.94 5.38 -14.65
N GLU A 56 -4.77 5.33 -13.60
CA GLU A 56 -6.09 4.66 -13.65
C GLU A 56 -7.05 5.31 -14.66
N LEU A 57 -7.04 6.65 -14.77
CA LEU A 57 -7.87 7.36 -15.74
C LEU A 57 -7.45 7.04 -17.18
N LEU A 58 -6.15 7.01 -17.48
CA LEU A 58 -5.63 6.70 -18.81
C LEU A 58 -5.95 5.27 -19.27
N GLU A 59 -6.15 4.37 -18.32
CA GLU A 59 -6.59 2.98 -18.56
C GLU A 59 -8.11 2.86 -18.78
N SER A 60 -8.87 3.95 -18.74
CA SER A 60 -10.31 3.92 -19.03
C SER A 60 -10.61 3.96 -20.53
N ASP A 61 -11.77 3.41 -20.92
CA ASP A 61 -12.16 3.21 -22.33
C ASP A 61 -12.11 4.48 -23.20
N CYS A 62 -12.33 5.65 -22.60
CA CYS A 62 -12.29 6.94 -23.28
C CYS A 62 -10.88 7.42 -23.65
N TYR A 63 -9.83 6.76 -23.14
CA TYR A 63 -8.43 7.11 -23.39
C TYR A 63 -7.73 6.03 -24.23
N ASP A 64 -6.60 5.49 -23.78
CA ASP A 64 -5.80 4.49 -24.47
C ASP A 64 -5.52 3.33 -23.51
N PRO A 65 -6.54 2.49 -23.21
CA PRO A 65 -6.36 1.36 -22.33
C PRO A 65 -5.29 0.41 -22.86
N SER A 66 -4.51 -0.13 -21.94
CA SER A 66 -3.57 -1.20 -22.23
C SER A 66 -4.34 -2.43 -22.73
N THR A 67 -3.90 -2.98 -23.86
CA THR A 67 -4.47 -4.21 -24.43
C THR A 67 -3.88 -5.41 -23.70
N GLU A 68 -4.65 -6.49 -23.55
CA GLU A 68 -4.16 -7.73 -22.94
C GLU A 68 -2.85 -8.20 -23.62
N GLY A 69 -1.80 -8.37 -22.82
CA GLY A 69 -0.46 -8.74 -23.31
C GLY A 69 0.43 -7.59 -23.80
N SER A 70 -0.03 -6.33 -23.72
CA SER A 70 0.82 -5.17 -24.00
C SER A 70 1.97 -5.09 -23.01
N PRO A 71 3.22 -4.91 -23.49
CA PRO A 71 4.34 -4.68 -22.58
C PRO A 71 4.20 -3.35 -21.83
N LEU A 72 3.62 -2.31 -22.46
CA LEU A 72 3.51 -0.98 -21.85
C LEU A 72 2.08 -0.71 -21.38
N ASP A 73 1.98 -0.16 -20.18
CA ASP A 73 0.78 0.48 -19.58
C ASP A 73 0.45 1.78 -20.34
N ALA A 74 -0.81 2.22 -20.33
CA ALA A 74 -1.27 3.48 -20.92
C ALA A 74 -0.40 4.68 -20.55
N PHE A 75 0.03 4.80 -19.28
CA PHE A 75 0.95 5.85 -18.85
C PHE A 75 2.34 5.72 -19.49
N GLU A 76 2.85 4.49 -19.61
CA GLU A 76 4.16 4.23 -20.20
C GLU A 76 4.16 4.45 -21.72
N ARG A 77 3.01 4.22 -22.39
CA ARG A 77 2.81 4.58 -23.79
C ARG A 77 2.85 6.09 -23.99
N GLN A 78 2.28 6.88 -23.08
CA GLN A 78 2.39 8.34 -23.09
C GLN A 78 3.85 8.79 -22.95
N LEU A 79 4.61 8.19 -22.03
CA LEU A 79 6.05 8.46 -21.91
C LEU A 79 6.81 8.09 -23.19
N ALA A 80 6.53 6.93 -23.77
CA ALA A 80 7.17 6.47 -25.00
C ALA A 80 6.86 7.40 -26.19
N TYR A 81 5.61 7.88 -26.31
CA TYR A 81 5.21 8.86 -27.33
C TYR A 81 6.02 10.16 -27.22
N HIS A 82 6.26 10.64 -25.99
CA HIS A 82 7.12 11.81 -25.74
C HIS A 82 8.63 11.52 -25.82
N GLY A 83 9.03 10.30 -26.20
CA GLY A 83 10.44 9.88 -26.29
C GLY A 83 11.14 9.79 -24.93
N ILE A 84 10.39 9.66 -23.84
CA ILE A 84 10.91 9.63 -22.47
C ILE A 84 11.20 8.18 -22.09
N LYS A 85 12.48 7.85 -22.00
CA LYS A 85 12.97 6.59 -21.41
C LYS A 85 13.30 6.83 -19.94
N VAL A 86 12.57 6.17 -19.05
CA VAL A 86 12.71 6.31 -17.60
C VAL A 86 13.84 5.45 -17.03
N ALA A 87 14.07 4.29 -17.63
CA ALA A 87 15.02 3.27 -17.18
C ALA A 87 15.99 2.85 -18.29
N GLY A 88 17.05 2.14 -17.90
CA GLY A 88 18.09 1.65 -18.81
C GLY A 88 19.24 2.64 -19.05
N ARG A 89 20.14 2.24 -19.95
CA ARG A 89 21.38 2.99 -20.26
C ARG A 89 21.13 4.36 -20.90
N ASP A 90 20.06 4.46 -21.68
CA ASP A 90 19.68 5.66 -22.43
C ASP A 90 18.55 6.44 -21.74
N ALA A 91 18.46 6.37 -20.41
CA ALA A 91 17.47 7.10 -19.64
C ALA A 91 17.66 8.62 -19.80
N VAL A 92 16.56 9.34 -20.05
CA VAL A 92 16.58 10.80 -20.25
C VAL A 92 16.95 11.53 -18.96
N THR A 93 17.36 12.79 -19.06
CA THR A 93 17.56 13.63 -17.87
C THR A 93 16.25 14.17 -17.33
N VAL A 94 16.24 14.57 -16.05
CA VAL A 94 15.07 15.21 -15.44
C VAL A 94 14.71 16.50 -16.19
N GLU A 95 15.68 17.28 -16.64
CA GLU A 95 15.46 18.48 -17.46
C GLU A 95 14.74 18.15 -18.79
N GLN A 96 15.19 17.11 -19.49
CA GLN A 96 14.55 16.66 -20.74
C GLN A 96 13.12 16.18 -20.50
N PHE A 97 12.87 15.46 -19.40
CA PHE A 97 11.51 15.05 -19.03
C PHE A 97 10.61 16.28 -18.88
N PHE A 98 11.04 17.30 -18.12
CA PHE A 98 10.26 18.52 -17.92
C PHE A 98 10.02 19.31 -19.22
N GLN A 99 10.98 19.29 -20.15
CA GLN A 99 10.83 19.97 -21.44
C GLN A 99 9.84 19.24 -22.36
N SER A 100 9.87 17.90 -22.39
CA SER A 100 9.03 17.10 -23.27
C SER A 100 7.60 16.92 -22.74
N ALA A 101 7.44 16.59 -21.46
CA ALA A 101 6.14 16.26 -20.87
C ALA A 101 6.06 16.59 -19.37
N SER A 102 6.08 17.88 -19.04
CA SER A 102 5.96 18.36 -17.65
C SER A 102 4.67 17.88 -16.94
N ALA A 103 3.58 17.73 -17.69
CA ALA A 103 2.29 17.28 -17.15
C ALA A 103 2.30 15.83 -16.65
N LEU A 104 3.20 14.97 -17.13
CA LEU A 104 3.30 13.56 -16.69
C LEU A 104 4.15 13.38 -15.43
N MET A 105 4.91 14.41 -15.04
CA MET A 105 5.87 14.31 -13.93
C MET A 105 5.22 14.05 -12.56
N PRO A 106 4.09 14.69 -12.17
CA PRO A 106 3.46 14.41 -10.87
C PRO A 106 3.07 12.94 -10.71
N GLU A 107 2.54 12.34 -11.77
CA GLU A 107 2.11 10.93 -11.78
C GLU A 107 3.28 9.98 -11.84
N PHE A 108 4.33 10.33 -12.60
CA PHE A 108 5.60 9.64 -12.54
C PHE A 108 6.12 9.58 -11.09
N ILE A 109 6.18 10.72 -10.39
CA ILE A 109 6.64 10.78 -9.00
C ILE A 109 5.77 9.91 -8.09
N MET A 110 4.44 10.01 -8.21
CA MET A 110 3.50 9.24 -7.40
C MET A 110 3.67 7.73 -7.61
N ARG A 111 3.80 7.29 -8.87
CA ARG A 111 3.96 5.88 -9.26
C ARG A 111 5.27 5.31 -8.73
N GLU A 112 6.37 6.07 -8.81
CA GLU A 112 7.63 5.61 -8.27
C GLU A 112 7.64 5.56 -6.74
N ILE A 113 7.03 6.53 -6.06
CA ILE A 113 6.89 6.44 -4.59
C ILE A 113 6.06 5.21 -4.19
N LYS A 114 4.95 4.92 -4.90
CA LYS A 114 4.13 3.72 -4.67
C LYS A 114 4.94 2.43 -4.87
N ARG A 115 5.70 2.32 -5.96
CA ARG A 115 6.62 1.19 -6.20
C ARG A 115 7.65 1.05 -5.07
N GLY A 116 8.18 2.18 -4.58
CA GLY A 116 9.07 2.19 -3.42
C GLY A 116 8.41 1.66 -2.14
N MET A 117 7.11 1.94 -1.95
CA MET A 117 6.34 1.41 -0.83
C MET A 117 6.06 -0.10 -0.97
N GLU A 118 5.84 -0.58 -2.19
CA GLU A 118 5.61 -2.00 -2.50
C GLU A 118 6.82 -2.89 -2.16
N LEU A 119 8.04 -2.32 -2.15
CA LEU A 119 9.26 -3.02 -1.70
C LEU A 119 9.21 -3.48 -0.22
N ARG A 120 8.20 -3.03 0.55
CA ARG A 120 7.92 -3.47 1.92
C ARG A 120 6.50 -4.03 2.00
N PRO A 121 6.29 -5.29 1.58
CA PRO A 121 4.97 -5.88 1.48
C PRO A 121 4.37 -6.24 2.85
N GLU A 122 5.18 -6.25 3.93
CA GLU A 122 4.70 -6.69 5.25
C GLU A 122 3.53 -5.83 5.75
N TYR A 123 3.50 -4.55 5.39
CA TYR A 123 2.40 -3.63 5.70
C TYR A 123 1.02 -4.19 5.31
N ASN A 124 0.89 -4.80 4.13
CA ASN A 124 -0.39 -5.33 3.66
C ASN A 124 -0.83 -6.57 4.44
N ARG A 125 0.11 -7.32 5.04
CA ARG A 125 -0.19 -8.47 5.89
C ARG A 125 -0.67 -8.07 7.29
N LEU A 126 -0.33 -6.85 7.72
CA LEU A 126 -0.69 -6.33 9.04
C LEU A 126 -2.04 -5.60 9.08
N ILE A 127 -2.59 -5.23 7.93
CA ILE A 127 -3.83 -4.47 7.85
C ILE A 127 -5.00 -5.39 7.52
N ALA A 128 -6.04 -5.33 8.35
CA ALA A 128 -7.29 -6.05 8.10
C ALA A 128 -8.23 -5.28 7.16
N ALA A 129 -8.39 -3.97 7.39
CA ALA A 129 -9.29 -3.12 6.61
C ALA A 129 -8.74 -1.69 6.49
N SER A 130 -9.07 -1.03 5.38
CA SER A 130 -8.74 0.38 5.16
C SER A 130 -10.02 1.17 4.84
N SER A 131 -10.13 2.35 5.43
CA SER A 131 -11.26 3.26 5.24
C SER A 131 -10.74 4.61 4.79
N ARG A 132 -11.35 5.19 3.77
CA ARG A 132 -11.05 6.56 3.35
C ARG A 132 -11.81 7.53 4.25
N ILE A 133 -11.09 8.46 4.87
CA ILE A 133 -11.65 9.50 5.73
C ILE A 133 -11.40 10.87 5.10
N ASN A 134 -12.37 11.78 5.23
CA ASN A 134 -12.25 13.16 4.75
C ASN A 134 -11.89 14.14 5.88
N THR A 135 -11.78 13.65 7.11
CA THR A 135 -11.54 14.42 8.34
C THR A 135 -10.35 13.85 9.10
N ASN A 136 -9.71 14.68 9.92
CA ASN A 136 -8.61 14.27 10.82
C ASN A 136 -9.07 13.49 12.06
N ARG A 137 -10.35 13.11 12.11
CA ARG A 137 -10.98 12.42 13.21
C ARG A 137 -11.72 11.22 12.66
N TYR A 138 -11.56 10.09 13.34
CA TYR A 138 -12.20 8.83 13.01
C TYR A 138 -12.70 8.15 14.28
N THR A 139 -13.98 7.81 14.31
CA THR A 139 -14.58 7.00 15.38
C THR A 139 -14.91 5.64 14.80
N PRO A 140 -14.21 4.57 15.21
CA PRO A 140 -14.52 3.23 14.73
C PRO A 140 -15.79 2.68 15.40
N LEU A 141 -16.30 1.59 14.83
CA LEU A 141 -17.36 0.81 15.44
C LEU A 141 -16.81 0.03 16.64
N TYR A 142 -17.56 0.02 17.72
CA TYR A 142 -17.35 -0.84 18.88
C TYR A 142 -18.39 -1.96 18.86
N ILE A 143 -17.90 -3.20 18.93
CA ILE A 143 -18.75 -4.38 19.07
C ILE A 143 -18.62 -4.83 20.52
N ASP A 144 -19.75 -4.86 21.23
CA ASP A 144 -19.75 -5.37 22.59
C ASP A 144 -19.60 -6.91 22.57
N THR A 145 -18.38 -7.38 22.84
CA THR A 145 -18.03 -8.80 22.94
C THR A 145 -18.11 -9.34 24.37
N SER A 146 -18.55 -8.51 25.32
CA SER A 146 -18.87 -8.92 26.71
C SER A 146 -19.96 -10.01 26.84
N PRO A 147 -20.94 -10.13 25.92
CA PRO A 147 -21.82 -11.29 25.93
C PRO A 147 -20.97 -12.56 25.77
N THR A 148 -20.90 -13.38 26.83
CA THR A 148 -20.27 -14.70 26.79
C THR A 148 -20.76 -15.45 25.55
N ASP A 149 -19.88 -16.22 24.90
CA ASP A 149 -20.15 -16.98 23.66
C ASP A 149 -21.53 -17.67 23.66
N ALA A 150 -22.00 -18.14 24.82
CA ALA A 150 -23.35 -18.69 25.03
C ALA A 150 -24.53 -17.78 24.63
N LYS A 151 -24.41 -16.44 24.76
CA LYS A 151 -25.45 -15.46 24.38
C LYS A 151 -25.46 -15.16 22.88
N LEU A 152 -24.33 -15.36 22.21
CA LEU A 152 -24.16 -15.17 20.75
C LEU A 152 -24.33 -16.48 19.98
N SER A 153 -24.15 -17.62 20.64
CA SER A 153 -24.25 -18.95 20.06
C SER A 153 -25.65 -19.22 19.48
N LEU A 154 -25.67 -19.90 18.33
CA LEU A 154 -26.90 -20.35 17.71
C LEU A 154 -27.60 -21.36 18.65
N ARG A 155 -28.85 -21.06 19.00
CA ARG A 155 -29.69 -21.92 19.84
C ARG A 155 -31.08 -22.03 19.22
N GLN A 156 -31.77 -23.14 19.49
CA GLN A 156 -33.16 -23.29 19.09
C GLN A 156 -34.02 -22.26 19.83
N ILE A 157 -34.78 -21.46 19.08
CA ILE A 157 -35.62 -20.39 19.62
C ILE A 157 -37.06 -20.91 19.70
N GLY A 158 -37.65 -20.89 20.89
CA GLY A 158 -39.07 -21.16 21.10
C GLY A 158 -39.95 -19.95 20.78
N GLU A 159 -41.25 -20.15 20.69
CA GLU A 159 -42.21 -19.06 20.45
C GLU A 159 -42.13 -18.02 21.59
N GLY A 160 -41.79 -16.76 21.26
CA GLY A 160 -41.62 -15.67 22.22
C GLY A 160 -40.26 -15.62 22.94
N ALA A 161 -39.30 -16.49 22.63
CA ALA A 161 -37.98 -16.48 23.25
C ALA A 161 -37.04 -15.40 22.66
N GLU A 162 -36.14 -14.88 23.50
CA GLU A 162 -35.18 -13.83 23.11
C GLU A 162 -34.13 -14.37 22.13
N ILE A 163 -34.04 -13.70 20.98
CA ILE A 163 -33.08 -13.98 19.91
C ILE A 163 -31.71 -13.42 20.33
N PRO A 164 -30.61 -14.17 20.15
CA PRO A 164 -29.25 -13.63 20.24
C PRO A 164 -29.09 -12.34 19.44
N GLN A 165 -28.60 -11.26 20.07
CA GLN A 165 -28.37 -9.96 19.43
C GLN A 165 -26.91 -9.58 19.54
N ILE A 166 -26.36 -9.02 18.46
CA ILE A 166 -25.04 -8.40 18.43
C ILE A 166 -25.26 -6.89 18.54
N ASN A 167 -24.76 -6.30 19.62
CA ASN A 167 -24.85 -4.85 19.82
C ASN A 167 -23.62 -4.19 19.21
N ILE A 168 -23.86 -3.34 18.21
CA ILE A 168 -22.84 -2.53 17.56
C ILE A 168 -23.13 -1.08 17.92
N THR A 169 -22.18 -0.43 18.59
CA THR A 169 -22.24 0.99 18.94
C THR A 169 -21.03 1.71 18.35
N GLU A 170 -21.01 3.03 18.39
CA GLU A 170 -19.77 3.78 18.12
C GLU A 170 -18.84 3.67 19.33
N GLN A 171 -17.53 3.66 19.10
CA GLN A 171 -16.57 3.77 20.21
C GLN A 171 -16.71 5.14 20.88
N LEU A 172 -16.54 5.20 22.21
CA LEU A 172 -16.64 6.45 22.97
C LEU A 172 -15.53 7.46 22.62
N ASN A 173 -14.36 6.96 22.23
CA ASN A 173 -13.18 7.78 21.98
C ASN A 173 -12.89 7.89 20.49
N THR A 174 -12.83 9.13 20.00
CA THR A 174 -12.43 9.45 18.64
C THR A 174 -10.92 9.42 18.51
N ILE A 175 -10.42 8.72 17.50
CA ILE A 175 -9.00 8.70 17.14
C ILE A 175 -8.69 9.95 16.33
N THR A 176 -7.68 10.71 16.75
CA THR A 176 -7.17 11.86 15.98
C THR A 176 -6.03 11.39 15.08
N VAL A 177 -6.18 11.60 13.78
CA VAL A 177 -5.17 11.23 12.78
C VAL A 177 -4.22 12.41 12.58
N PRO A 178 -2.94 12.30 12.97
CA PRO A 178 -1.97 13.36 12.75
C PRO A 178 -1.51 13.41 11.29
N ASP A 179 -1.04 14.58 10.86
CA ASP A 179 -0.50 14.77 9.52
C ASP A 179 0.96 14.26 9.45
N TYR A 180 1.27 13.50 8.39
CA TYR A 180 2.62 13.00 8.12
C TYR A 180 3.15 13.54 6.80
N GLY A 181 4.45 13.82 6.73
CA GLY A 181 5.08 14.31 5.51
C GLY A 181 6.58 14.11 5.48
N VAL A 182 7.12 13.94 4.27
CA VAL A 182 8.56 13.86 4.00
C VAL A 182 8.89 14.91 2.94
N ALA A 183 9.85 15.79 3.24
CA ALA A 183 10.28 16.84 2.32
C ALA A 183 11.55 16.45 1.56
N LEU A 184 11.49 16.45 0.23
CA LEU A 184 12.68 16.30 -0.62
C LEU A 184 13.35 17.67 -0.82
N LYS A 185 14.45 17.92 -0.11
CA LYS A 185 15.24 19.15 -0.25
C LYS A 185 16.44 18.91 -1.15
N THR A 186 16.40 19.45 -2.37
CA THR A 186 17.52 19.39 -3.32
C THR A 186 17.67 20.68 -4.10
N SER A 187 18.89 20.97 -4.56
CA SER A 187 19.12 22.13 -5.44
C SER A 187 18.68 21.80 -6.86
N TYR A 188 18.07 22.77 -7.56
CA TYR A 188 17.68 22.60 -8.96
C TYR A 188 18.83 22.11 -9.85
N LYS A 189 20.03 22.68 -9.67
CA LYS A 189 21.23 22.30 -10.42
C LYS A 189 21.65 20.84 -10.17
N ALA A 190 21.43 20.33 -8.96
CA ALA A 190 21.78 18.96 -8.61
C ALA A 190 20.82 17.92 -9.20
N LEU A 191 19.57 18.30 -9.47
CA LEU A 191 18.55 17.38 -9.99
C LEU A 191 18.43 17.40 -11.51
N ARG A 192 18.49 18.58 -12.15
CA ARG A 192 18.18 18.75 -13.59
C ARG A 192 19.00 17.86 -14.54
N HIS A 193 20.28 17.65 -14.20
CA HIS A 193 21.25 16.92 -15.02
C HIS A 193 21.39 15.45 -14.63
N ARG A 194 20.59 14.98 -13.68
CA ARG A 194 20.54 13.58 -13.31
C ARG A 194 19.65 12.84 -14.28
N SER A 195 19.98 11.58 -14.54
CA SER A 195 19.09 10.71 -15.29
C SER A 195 17.83 10.42 -14.48
N THR A 196 16.72 10.22 -15.17
CA THR A 196 15.44 9.84 -14.57
C THR A 196 15.58 8.54 -13.78
N ALA A 197 16.43 7.61 -14.23
CA ALA A 197 16.77 6.39 -13.49
C ALA A 197 17.39 6.69 -12.11
N GLN A 198 18.32 7.65 -12.00
CA GLN A 198 18.88 8.05 -10.69
C GLN A 198 17.84 8.75 -9.82
N PHE A 199 16.99 9.58 -10.43
CA PHE A 199 15.92 10.26 -9.71
C PHE A 199 14.89 9.27 -9.15
N LYS A 200 14.52 8.27 -9.93
CA LYS A 200 13.63 7.16 -9.53
C LYS A 200 14.11 6.46 -8.27
N VAL A 201 15.41 6.14 -8.17
CA VAL A 201 15.99 5.49 -6.97
C VAL A 201 15.77 6.34 -5.71
N ILE A 202 15.85 7.68 -5.81
CA ILE A 202 15.57 8.58 -4.69
C ILE A 202 14.10 8.50 -4.28
N LEU A 203 13.18 8.46 -5.24
CA LEU A 203 11.74 8.33 -4.99
C LEU A 203 11.39 6.98 -4.37
N TRP A 204 12.03 5.91 -4.84
CA TRP A 204 11.91 4.58 -4.26
C TRP A 204 12.36 4.54 -2.81
N TYR A 205 13.49 5.16 -2.50
CA TYR A 205 13.96 5.26 -1.12
C TYR A 205 12.97 6.02 -0.22
N ILE A 206 12.36 7.10 -0.72
CA ILE A 206 11.31 7.82 0.01
C ILE A 206 10.09 6.92 0.26
N GLY A 207 9.61 6.21 -0.77
CA GLY A 207 8.50 5.28 -0.64
C GLY A 207 8.78 4.14 0.35
N PHE A 208 9.97 3.53 0.26
CA PHE A 208 10.43 2.50 1.17
C PHE A 208 10.45 2.99 2.62
N ARG A 209 10.99 4.20 2.84
CA ARG A 209 11.06 4.79 4.17
C ARG A 209 9.67 5.09 4.75
N LEU A 210 8.77 5.66 3.94
CA LEU A 210 7.39 5.91 4.33
C LEU A 210 6.68 4.61 4.74
N GLN A 211 6.88 3.53 3.99
CA GLN A 211 6.28 2.25 4.32
C GLN A 211 6.88 1.63 5.58
N ALA A 212 8.20 1.76 5.78
CA ALA A 212 8.86 1.31 7.01
C ALA A 212 8.34 2.07 8.25
N ASP A 213 8.19 3.39 8.15
CA ASP A 213 7.66 4.21 9.24
C ASP A 213 6.18 3.87 9.53
N LYS A 214 5.38 3.51 8.51
CA LYS A 214 4.01 3.00 8.70
C LYS A 214 3.96 1.66 9.44
N VAL A 215 4.85 0.72 9.10
CA VAL A 215 4.94 -0.57 9.81
C VAL A 215 5.35 -0.35 11.26
N ALA A 216 6.29 0.57 11.52
CA ALA A 216 6.67 0.94 12.87
C ALA A 216 5.50 1.55 13.66
N LEU A 217 4.70 2.41 13.03
CA LEU A 217 3.49 2.96 13.65
C LEU A 217 2.47 1.87 14.00
N ILE A 218 2.27 0.88 13.13
CA ILE A 218 1.39 -0.26 13.43
C ILE A 218 1.89 -1.02 14.66
N ALA A 219 3.19 -1.32 14.72
CA ALA A 219 3.77 -2.02 15.86
C ALA A 219 3.64 -1.21 17.16
N ASP A 220 3.85 0.10 17.11
CA ASP A 220 3.68 1.00 18.25
C ASP A 220 2.23 1.04 18.75
N VAL A 221 1.25 1.12 17.84
CA VAL A 221 -0.17 1.09 18.19
C VAL A 221 -0.59 -0.25 18.78
N ILE A 222 -0.03 -1.37 18.31
CA ILE A 222 -0.29 -2.70 18.90
C ILE A 222 0.28 -2.76 20.33
N GLN A 223 1.51 -2.28 20.54
CA GLN A 223 2.19 -2.36 21.83
C GLN A 223 1.62 -1.38 22.87
N ASN A 224 1.45 -0.12 22.49
CA ASN A 224 1.12 0.98 23.38
C ASN A 224 -0.36 1.39 23.32
N GLY A 225 -1.14 0.84 22.38
CA GLY A 225 -2.51 1.25 22.11
C GLY A 225 -2.60 2.54 21.29
N ASP A 226 -3.82 3.00 21.03
CA ASP A 226 -4.10 4.21 20.26
C ASP A 226 -4.24 5.48 21.13
N GLY A 227 -3.80 5.40 22.40
CA GLY A 227 -3.93 6.46 23.40
C GLY A 227 -5.21 6.41 24.24
N ASN A 228 -6.07 5.40 24.05
CA ASN A 228 -7.32 5.23 24.80
C ASN A 228 -7.25 4.15 25.90
N ASN A 229 -6.06 3.89 26.48
CA ASN A 229 -5.81 2.83 27.46
C ASN A 229 -6.20 1.42 26.97
N ASN A 230 -6.00 1.16 25.67
CA ASN A 230 -6.31 -0.10 25.00
C ASN A 230 -5.05 -0.83 24.50
N ALA A 231 -3.94 -0.68 25.21
CA ALA A 231 -2.71 -1.42 24.92
C ALA A 231 -2.96 -2.94 24.97
N ALA A 232 -2.29 -3.69 24.09
CA ALA A 232 -2.38 -5.14 24.09
C ALA A 232 -1.90 -5.73 25.43
N GLN A 233 -2.51 -6.84 25.84
CA GLN A 233 -2.07 -7.57 27.02
C GLN A 233 -0.66 -8.13 26.80
N VAL A 234 0.22 -7.92 27.77
CA VAL A 234 1.60 -8.43 27.72
C VAL A 234 1.64 -9.85 28.28
N VAL A 235 2.07 -10.80 27.46
CA VAL A 235 2.33 -12.19 27.85
C VAL A 235 3.82 -12.35 28.08
N GLN A 236 4.19 -12.89 29.24
CA GLN A 236 5.59 -13.13 29.59
C GLN A 236 5.98 -14.55 29.20
N ALA A 237 7.20 -14.72 28.67
CA ALA A 237 7.80 -16.04 28.51
C ALA A 237 8.06 -16.68 29.87
N ASP A 238 8.01 -18.01 29.95
CA ASP A 238 8.25 -18.75 31.20
C ASP A 238 9.64 -18.45 31.80
N THR A 239 10.64 -18.26 30.94
CA THR A 239 12.01 -17.89 31.33
C THR A 239 12.45 -16.59 30.67
N SER A 240 12.86 -15.61 31.48
CA SER A 240 13.30 -14.31 30.96
C SER A 240 14.50 -14.45 30.01
N GLY A 241 14.38 -13.89 28.81
CA GLY A 241 15.44 -13.87 27.80
C GLY A 241 15.54 -15.12 26.93
N THR A 242 14.71 -16.13 27.15
CA THR A 242 14.61 -17.32 26.31
C THR A 242 13.16 -17.54 25.92
N LEU A 243 12.92 -17.71 24.62
CA LEU A 243 11.58 -17.93 24.09
C LEU A 243 11.56 -19.36 23.53
N ASP A 244 10.78 -20.23 24.17
CA ASP A 244 10.67 -21.64 23.77
C ASP A 244 9.42 -21.90 22.91
N TYR A 245 9.30 -23.12 22.39
CA TYR A 245 8.14 -23.50 21.57
C TYR A 245 6.84 -23.53 22.38
N ASP A 246 6.91 -23.88 23.67
CA ASP A 246 5.74 -23.99 24.52
C ASP A 246 5.16 -22.60 24.83
N ASP A 247 6.01 -21.58 24.99
CA ASP A 247 5.64 -20.16 25.10
C ASP A 247 4.90 -19.70 23.83
N PHE A 248 5.39 -20.07 22.63
CA PHE A 248 4.70 -19.75 21.38
C PHE A 248 3.33 -20.44 21.28
N VAL A 249 3.22 -21.70 21.69
CA VAL A 249 1.94 -22.42 21.67
C VAL A 249 0.96 -21.82 22.66
N LYS A 250 1.41 -21.44 23.87
CA LYS A 250 0.57 -20.73 24.84
C LYS A 250 0.08 -19.40 24.28
N PHE A 251 0.99 -18.61 23.70
CA PHE A 251 0.64 -17.34 23.06
C PHE A 251 -0.37 -17.56 21.91
N TRP A 252 -0.19 -18.60 21.09
CA TRP A 252 -1.12 -18.95 20.02
C TRP A 252 -2.52 -19.28 20.57
N VAL A 253 -2.60 -20.04 21.67
CA VAL A 253 -3.88 -20.45 22.28
C VAL A 253 -4.66 -19.25 22.82
N GLU A 254 -4.00 -18.19 23.26
CA GLU A 254 -4.68 -16.97 23.74
C GLU A 254 -5.51 -16.26 22.67
N PHE A 255 -5.22 -16.47 21.38
CA PHE A 255 -6.00 -15.86 20.30
C PHE A 255 -7.32 -16.58 20.02
N ALA A 256 -7.57 -17.76 20.60
CA ALA A 256 -8.82 -18.48 20.40
C ALA A 256 -10.04 -17.57 20.74
N PRO A 257 -11.05 -17.49 19.85
CA PRO A 257 -11.38 -18.37 18.72
C PRO A 257 -10.73 -17.99 17.37
N TYR A 258 -9.88 -16.98 17.32
CA TYR A 258 -9.22 -16.51 16.10
C TYR A 258 -7.85 -17.16 15.90
N GLU A 259 -7.37 -17.16 14.65
CA GLU A 259 -6.05 -17.71 14.29
C GLU A 259 -5.03 -16.58 14.10
N MET A 260 -3.81 -16.79 14.62
CA MET A 260 -2.72 -15.84 14.41
C MET A 260 -2.24 -15.89 12.94
N ASN A 261 -2.16 -14.73 12.28
CA ASN A 261 -1.80 -14.63 10.86
C ASN A 261 -0.34 -14.21 10.62
N THR A 262 0.20 -13.30 11.43
CA THR A 262 1.52 -12.69 11.23
C THR A 262 2.21 -12.48 12.59
N LEU A 263 3.46 -12.91 12.68
CA LEU A 263 4.32 -12.63 13.83
C LEU A 263 5.32 -11.53 13.47
N ILE A 264 5.36 -10.45 14.25
CA ILE A 264 6.36 -9.39 14.14
C ILE A 264 7.42 -9.61 15.22
N CYS A 265 8.67 -9.81 14.81
CA CYS A 265 9.81 -9.88 15.70
C CYS A 265 10.80 -8.75 15.38
N HIS A 266 11.51 -8.28 16.42
CA HIS A 266 12.61 -7.33 16.29
C HIS A 266 13.91 -8.06 15.93
#